data_AF-A0A6B3FDP3-F1
#
_entry.id   AF-A0A6B3FDP3-F1
#
_cell.length_a   1.000
_cell.length_b   1.000
_cell.length_c   1.000
_cell.angle_alpha   90.00
_cell.angle_beta   90.00
_cell.angle_gamma   90.00
#
_symmetry.space_group_name_H-M   'P 1'
#
loop_
_entity.id
_entity.type
_entity.pdbx_description
1 polymer ?
#
loop_
_entity_poly.entity_id
_entity_poly.type
_entity_poly.pdbx_seq_one_letter_code
_entity_poly.pdbx_strand_id
1 'polypeptide(L)'
;SFTTKERTPWADEGYEVARVQLPLDAGSPEVKPVPLAAVPKLSYEDGAERITVRGDKGLKAVIDKSTGLLTTFEAGGTALLLSGAVPNFWRAPTDNDRGNGQHTRNQTWRDAGARRTVEKVTARPLGDGRAVTVTVEGTLPTSTKSAYSTVYTVFGNGEIKVD
;
A
#
# COMPACT_ATOMS: atom_id res chain seq x y z
N SER A 1 28.40 -2.15 19.67
CA SER A 1 29.00 -0.84 19.38
C SER A 1 30.25 -0.65 20.23
N PHE A 2 30.96 0.47 20.05
CA PHE A 2 32.12 0.87 20.85
C PHE A 2 31.76 2.16 21.60
N THR A 3 32.13 2.23 22.89
CA THR A 3 31.82 3.35 23.77
C THR A 3 33.07 3.88 24.47
N THR A 4 33.05 5.15 24.89
CA THR A 4 34.09 5.71 25.77
C THR A 4 34.10 4.97 27.12
N LYS A 5 35.30 4.66 27.63
CA LYS A 5 35.45 3.95 28.92
C LYS A 5 35.37 4.85 30.14
N GLU A 6 35.66 6.13 29.97
CA GLU A 6 35.71 7.14 31.02
C GLU A 6 35.22 8.46 30.45
N ARG A 7 34.88 9.39 31.34
CA ARG A 7 34.54 10.76 30.96
C ARG A 7 35.73 11.46 30.29
N THR A 8 35.44 12.16 29.19
CA THR A 8 36.37 13.06 28.49
C THR A 8 35.81 14.50 28.52
N PRO A 9 36.59 15.53 28.14
CA PRO A 9 36.09 16.90 28.13
C PRO A 9 34.88 17.16 27.22
N TRP A 10 34.64 16.32 26.21
CA TRP A 10 33.61 16.51 25.19
C TRP A 10 32.48 15.46 25.24
N ALA A 11 32.64 14.40 26.03
CA ALA A 11 31.66 13.33 26.18
C ALA A 11 31.84 12.58 27.50
N ASP A 12 30.73 12.14 28.09
CA ASP A 12 30.72 11.33 29.30
C ASP A 12 31.19 9.89 29.05
N GLU A 13 31.41 9.14 30.13
CA GLU A 13 31.62 7.70 30.09
C GLU A 13 30.41 7.00 29.45
N GLY A 14 30.65 6.01 28.58
CA GLY A 14 29.60 5.27 27.89
C GLY A 14 29.08 5.90 26.59
N TYR A 15 29.60 7.05 26.16
CA TYR A 15 29.24 7.68 24.89
C TYR A 15 29.58 6.79 23.68
N GLU A 16 28.62 6.55 22.78
CA GLU A 16 28.81 5.70 21.60
C GLU A 16 29.64 6.40 20.51
N VAL A 17 30.83 5.85 20.23
CA VAL A 17 31.74 6.39 19.22
C VAL A 17 31.66 5.68 17.89
N ALA A 18 31.21 4.42 17.88
CA ALA A 18 31.02 3.66 16.66
C ALA A 18 29.99 2.55 16.86
N ARG A 19 29.17 2.30 15.85
CA ARG A 19 28.25 1.17 15.83
C ARG A 19 28.17 0.55 14.44
N VAL A 20 27.86 -0.74 14.42
CA VAL A 20 27.56 -1.50 13.21
C VAL A 20 26.39 -2.43 13.52
N GLN A 21 25.53 -2.66 12.53
CA GLN A 21 24.50 -3.69 12.58
C GLN A 21 24.85 -4.72 11.49
N LEU A 22 24.82 -6.00 11.85
CA LEU A 22 25.09 -7.11 10.94
C LEU A 22 23.81 -7.92 10.75
N PRO A 23 23.49 -8.34 9.51
CA PRO A 23 22.41 -9.30 9.31
C PRO A 23 22.81 -10.61 9.99
N LEU A 24 21.91 -11.15 10.81
CA LEU A 24 22.04 -12.48 11.39
C LEU A 24 20.96 -13.36 10.80
N ASP A 25 21.30 -14.61 10.49
CA ASP A 25 20.29 -15.64 10.31
C ASP A 25 19.73 -15.98 11.70
N ALA A 26 18.71 -15.20 12.10
CA ALA A 26 18.08 -15.31 13.40
C ALA A 26 17.11 -16.52 13.47
N GLY A 27 17.02 -17.34 12.43
CA GLY A 27 16.06 -18.45 12.37
C GLY A 27 14.61 -17.97 12.45
N SER A 28 14.32 -16.78 11.91
CA SER A 28 12.97 -16.22 11.90
C SER A 28 12.01 -17.24 11.29
N PRO A 29 10.88 -17.55 11.95
CA PRO A 29 9.95 -18.54 11.44
C PRO A 29 9.44 -18.11 10.07
N GLU A 30 9.35 -19.07 9.15
CA GLU A 30 8.75 -18.84 7.85
C GLU A 30 7.31 -18.36 8.03
N VAL A 31 6.97 -17.24 7.37
CA VAL A 31 5.58 -16.78 7.31
C VAL A 31 4.82 -17.74 6.41
N LYS A 32 4.08 -18.66 7.02
CA LYS A 32 3.22 -19.60 6.28
C LYS A 32 1.87 -18.93 6.02
N PRO A 33 1.53 -18.63 4.75
CA PRO A 33 0.24 -18.03 4.44
C PRO A 33 -0.90 -19.01 4.76
N VAL A 34 -2.03 -18.46 5.20
CA VAL A 34 -3.26 -19.26 5.36
C VAL A 34 -3.70 -19.77 3.98
N PRO A 35 -3.91 -21.09 3.79
CA PRO A 35 -4.38 -21.60 2.52
C PRO A 35 -5.71 -20.96 2.12
N LEU A 36 -5.87 -20.60 0.84
CA LEU A 36 -7.10 -19.97 0.35
C LEU A 36 -8.35 -20.83 0.62
N ALA A 37 -8.23 -22.16 0.62
CA ALA A 37 -9.33 -23.06 0.95
C ALA A 37 -9.83 -22.94 2.41
N ALA A 38 -9.02 -22.36 3.31
CA ALA A 38 -9.33 -22.20 4.73
C ALA A 38 -9.92 -20.81 5.07
N VAL A 39 -9.86 -19.82 4.18
CA VAL A 39 -10.44 -18.48 4.45
C VAL A 39 -11.93 -18.45 4.11
N PRO A 40 -12.82 -17.80 4.88
CA PRO A 40 -14.26 -17.78 4.63
C PRO A 40 -14.68 -17.43 3.19
N LYS A 41 -15.92 -17.74 2.82
CA LYS A 41 -16.46 -17.28 1.53
C LYS A 41 -16.83 -15.79 1.61
N LEU A 42 -16.78 -15.15 0.45
CA LEU A 42 -17.21 -13.78 0.21
C LEU A 42 -18.45 -13.78 -0.69
N SER A 43 -19.16 -12.68 -0.68
CA SER A 43 -20.02 -12.26 -1.78
C SER A 43 -19.46 -11.00 -2.41
N TYR A 44 -19.71 -10.80 -3.71
CA TYR A 44 -19.40 -9.54 -4.35
C TYR A 44 -20.49 -9.14 -5.35
N GLU A 45 -20.62 -7.83 -5.52
CA GLU A 45 -21.50 -7.20 -6.49
C GLU A 45 -20.64 -6.32 -7.39
N ASP A 46 -20.71 -6.58 -8.69
CA ASP A 46 -20.06 -5.79 -9.72
C ASP A 46 -21.09 -4.82 -10.34
N GLY A 47 -21.28 -3.69 -9.69
CA GLY A 47 -22.24 -2.65 -10.11
C GLY A 47 -21.69 -1.73 -11.19
N ALA A 48 -22.53 -0.82 -11.70
CA ALA A 48 -22.13 0.15 -12.73
C ALA A 48 -21.03 1.11 -12.22
N GLU A 49 -21.16 1.62 -11.00
CA GLU A 49 -20.26 2.64 -10.43
C GLU A 49 -19.19 2.06 -9.49
N ARG A 50 -19.44 0.89 -8.91
CA ARG A 50 -18.65 0.37 -7.80
C ARG A 50 -18.63 -1.15 -7.78
N ILE A 51 -17.55 -1.72 -7.26
CA ILE A 51 -17.45 -3.14 -6.88
C ILE A 51 -17.54 -3.20 -5.36
N THR A 52 -18.51 -3.93 -4.84
CA THR A 52 -18.69 -4.13 -3.39
C THR A 52 -18.41 -5.58 -3.04
N VAL A 53 -17.45 -5.81 -2.16
CA VAL A 53 -17.11 -7.14 -1.61
C VAL A 53 -17.56 -7.20 -0.16
N ARG A 54 -18.22 -8.28 0.24
CA ARG A 54 -18.73 -8.51 1.60
C ARG A 54 -18.30 -9.87 2.10
N GLY A 55 -18.04 -9.96 3.40
CA GLY A 55 -17.72 -11.21 4.07
C GLY A 55 -18.25 -11.25 5.50
N ASP A 56 -17.82 -12.26 6.23
CA ASP A 56 -18.22 -12.47 7.62
C ASP A 56 -17.76 -11.33 8.54
N LYS A 57 -18.37 -11.26 9.73
CA LYS A 57 -17.99 -10.31 10.80
C LYS A 57 -18.01 -8.84 10.36
N GLY A 58 -18.92 -8.49 9.46
CA GLY A 58 -19.08 -7.12 8.97
C GLY A 58 -17.97 -6.65 8.04
N LEU A 59 -17.24 -7.58 7.39
CA LEU A 59 -16.27 -7.23 6.35
C LEU A 59 -16.99 -6.60 5.15
N LYS A 60 -16.56 -5.40 4.77
CA LYS A 60 -17.02 -4.71 3.56
C LYS A 60 -15.88 -3.91 2.93
N ALA A 61 -15.61 -4.17 1.66
CA ALA A 61 -14.67 -3.42 0.85
C ALA A 61 -15.40 -2.85 -0.39
N VAL A 62 -15.22 -1.57 -0.69
CA VAL A 62 -15.83 -0.93 -1.86
C VAL A 62 -14.75 -0.30 -2.71
N ILE A 63 -14.70 -0.67 -3.98
CA ILE A 63 -13.85 -0.04 -5.00
C ILE A 63 -14.74 0.80 -5.89
N ASP A 64 -14.46 2.09 -5.97
CA ASP A 64 -15.11 3.01 -6.91
C ASP A 64 -14.50 2.84 -8.30
N LYS A 65 -15.32 2.63 -9.34
CA LYS A 65 -14.83 2.34 -10.69
C LYS A 65 -14.33 3.59 -11.43
N SER A 66 -14.83 4.77 -11.08
CA SER A 66 -14.41 6.03 -11.71
C SER A 66 -13.01 6.45 -11.27
N THR A 67 -12.69 6.20 -9.99
CA THR A 67 -11.42 6.55 -9.39
C THR A 67 -10.48 5.35 -9.26
N GLY A 68 -10.99 4.12 -9.22
CA GLY A 68 -10.21 2.91 -8.95
C GLY A 68 -9.70 2.82 -7.51
N LEU A 69 -10.28 3.60 -6.59
CA LEU A 69 -9.87 3.66 -5.19
C LEU A 69 -10.70 2.71 -4.33
N LEU A 70 -10.06 2.09 -3.33
CA LEU A 70 -10.73 1.44 -2.21
C LEU A 70 -11.35 2.51 -1.30
N THR A 71 -12.60 2.90 -1.53
CA THR A 71 -13.28 4.00 -0.83
C THR A 71 -13.89 3.59 0.50
N THR A 72 -14.09 2.29 0.73
CA THR A 72 -14.58 1.77 2.00
C THR A 72 -13.80 0.53 2.36
N PHE A 73 -13.38 0.45 3.62
CA PHE A 73 -12.92 -0.77 4.26
C PHE A 73 -13.47 -0.79 5.68
N GLU A 74 -14.40 -1.72 5.94
CA GLU A 74 -15.01 -1.94 7.24
C GLU A 74 -14.75 -3.39 7.67
N ALA A 75 -14.45 -3.60 8.95
CA ALA A 75 -14.34 -4.93 9.55
C ALA A 75 -14.73 -4.86 11.03
N GLY A 76 -15.42 -5.88 11.54
CA GLY A 76 -15.85 -5.91 12.94
C GLY A 76 -16.77 -4.76 13.34
N GLY A 77 -17.54 -4.21 12.40
CA GLY A 77 -18.41 -3.04 12.63
C GLY A 77 -17.67 -1.70 12.73
N THR A 78 -16.37 -1.64 12.42
CA THR A 78 -15.56 -0.41 12.47
C THR A 78 -15.10 -0.03 11.06
N ALA A 79 -15.27 1.24 10.69
CA ALA A 79 -14.67 1.80 9.49
C ALA A 79 -13.16 2.01 9.70
N LEU A 80 -12.35 1.41 8.83
CA LEU A 80 -10.88 1.45 8.91
C LEU A 80 -10.27 2.50 7.98
N LEU A 81 -11.04 3.00 7.01
CA LEU A 81 -10.62 4.03 6.06
C LEU A 81 -11.60 5.20 6.07
N LEU A 82 -11.05 6.41 6.08
CA LEU A 82 -11.80 7.65 5.85
C LEU A 82 -11.86 8.00 4.36
N SER A 83 -10.83 7.63 3.60
CA SER A 83 -10.73 7.82 2.15
C SER A 83 -9.81 6.75 1.55
N GLY A 84 -9.92 6.55 0.24
CA GLY A 84 -9.15 5.51 -0.44
C GLY A 84 -7.71 5.88 -0.73
N ALA A 85 -6.83 4.88 -0.71
CA ALA A 85 -5.40 5.05 -0.93
C ALA A 85 -5.12 5.49 -2.37
N VAL A 86 -4.77 6.77 -2.55
CA VAL A 86 -4.29 7.30 -3.82
C VAL A 86 -2.81 6.93 -3.98
N PRO A 87 -2.38 6.39 -5.14
CA PRO A 87 -0.96 6.17 -5.41
C PRO A 87 -0.17 7.46 -5.26
N ASN A 88 0.97 7.41 -4.60
CA ASN A 88 1.81 8.59 -4.40
C ASN A 88 3.21 8.36 -4.99
N PHE A 89 3.62 9.28 -5.86
CA PHE A 89 4.93 9.26 -6.54
C PHE A 89 5.80 10.46 -6.15
N TRP A 90 5.42 11.16 -5.08
CA TRP A 90 6.06 12.40 -4.65
C TRP A 90 6.44 12.37 -3.18
N ARG A 91 7.50 13.12 -2.86
CA ARG A 91 7.87 13.46 -1.48
C ARG A 91 8.15 14.95 -1.37
N ALA A 92 8.01 15.50 -0.16
CA ALA A 92 8.40 16.88 0.11
C ALA A 92 9.90 17.09 -0.25
N PRO A 93 10.25 18.15 -1.01
CA PRO A 93 11.65 18.45 -1.33
C PRO A 93 12.48 18.82 -0.09
N THR A 94 13.68 18.25 -0.01
CA THR A 94 14.75 18.68 0.91
C THR A 94 15.58 19.80 0.28
N ASP A 95 16.48 20.42 1.03
CA ASP A 95 17.35 21.46 0.47
C ASP A 95 18.30 20.92 -0.61
N ASN A 96 18.74 19.65 -0.51
CA ASN A 96 19.51 18.99 -1.57
C ASN A 96 18.69 18.85 -2.88
N ASP A 97 17.39 18.57 -2.77
CA ASP A 97 16.48 18.49 -3.93
C ASP A 97 16.22 19.85 -4.56
N ARG A 98 16.21 20.91 -3.75
CA ARG A 98 16.16 22.28 -4.25
C ARG A 98 17.45 22.65 -4.97
N GLY A 99 18.59 22.38 -4.33
CA GLY A 99 19.92 22.65 -4.87
C GLY A 99 20.21 21.95 -6.20
N ASN A 100 19.70 20.74 -6.41
CA ASN A 100 19.83 20.00 -7.67
C ASN A 100 18.61 20.15 -8.63
N GLY A 101 17.62 20.99 -8.28
CA GLY A 101 16.44 21.25 -9.09
C GLY A 101 15.47 20.06 -9.27
N GLN A 102 15.52 19.02 -8.43
CA GLN A 102 14.64 17.85 -8.52
C GLN A 102 13.17 18.24 -8.56
N HIS A 103 12.76 19.17 -7.68
CA HIS A 103 11.37 19.58 -7.54
C HIS A 103 10.77 20.15 -8.84
N THR A 104 11.62 20.75 -9.68
CA THR A 104 11.24 21.27 -11.01
C THR A 104 11.37 20.19 -12.08
N ARG A 105 12.52 19.51 -12.16
CA ARG A 105 12.79 18.48 -13.18
C ARG A 105 11.82 17.30 -13.10
N ASN A 106 11.33 16.98 -11.91
CA ASN A 106 10.42 15.86 -11.65
C ASN A 106 8.98 16.30 -11.36
N GLN A 107 8.64 17.59 -11.54
CA GLN A 107 7.34 18.15 -11.17
C GLN A 107 6.15 17.36 -11.71
N THR A 108 6.31 16.74 -12.89
CA THR A 108 5.28 15.91 -13.53
C THR A 108 4.76 14.77 -12.65
N TRP A 109 5.57 14.27 -11.72
CA TRP A 109 5.23 13.19 -10.79
C TRP A 109 4.45 13.65 -9.56
N ARG A 110 4.47 14.95 -9.25
CA ARG A 110 3.91 15.50 -8.00
C ARG A 110 2.47 15.11 -7.77
N ASP A 111 1.66 15.28 -8.81
CA ASP A 111 0.22 15.02 -8.78
C ASP A 111 -0.18 13.85 -9.68
N ALA A 112 0.78 13.03 -10.11
CA ALA A 112 0.56 12.00 -11.13
C ALA A 112 -0.46 10.94 -10.67
N GLY A 113 -0.39 10.49 -9.42
CA GLY A 113 -1.33 9.50 -8.90
C GLY A 113 -2.72 10.06 -8.59
N ALA A 114 -2.79 11.33 -8.15
CA ALA A 114 -4.05 12.02 -7.88
C ALA A 114 -4.81 12.40 -9.16
N ARG A 115 -4.08 12.72 -10.25
CA ARG A 115 -4.65 13.09 -11.56
C ARG A 115 -4.61 11.95 -12.58
N ARG A 116 -4.47 10.70 -12.13
CA ARG A 116 -4.47 9.54 -13.01
C ARG A 116 -5.81 9.40 -13.75
N THR A 117 -5.77 8.77 -14.91
CA THR A 117 -6.96 8.33 -15.63
C THR A 117 -7.17 6.84 -15.36
N VAL A 118 -8.35 6.46 -14.89
CA VAL A 118 -8.77 5.05 -14.86
C VAL A 118 -9.40 4.72 -16.20
N GLU A 119 -8.88 3.68 -16.84
CA GLU A 119 -9.32 3.24 -18.16
C GLU A 119 -10.19 1.99 -18.04
N LYS A 120 -9.91 1.12 -17.06
CA LYS A 120 -10.65 -0.13 -16.88
C LYS A 120 -10.59 -0.63 -15.45
N VAL A 121 -11.71 -1.17 -14.97
CA VAL A 121 -11.81 -1.86 -13.68
C VAL A 121 -12.54 -3.17 -13.87
N THR A 122 -11.93 -4.28 -13.43
CA THR A 122 -12.51 -5.63 -13.57
C THR A 122 -12.43 -6.39 -12.27
N ALA A 123 -13.49 -7.14 -11.94
CA ALA A 123 -13.54 -8.04 -10.80
C ALA A 123 -13.49 -9.51 -11.25
N ARG A 124 -12.78 -10.35 -10.50
CA ARG A 124 -12.74 -11.80 -10.71
C ARG A 124 -12.74 -12.55 -9.38
N PRO A 125 -13.68 -13.48 -9.14
CA PRO A 125 -13.64 -14.34 -7.97
C PRO A 125 -12.54 -15.40 -8.10
N LEU A 126 -11.95 -15.78 -6.97
CA LEU A 126 -10.92 -16.82 -6.83
C LEU A 126 -11.32 -17.81 -5.73
N GLY A 127 -10.80 -19.04 -5.83
CA GLY A 127 -10.95 -20.06 -4.78
C GLY A 127 -12.40 -20.36 -4.41
N ASP A 128 -13.29 -20.46 -5.40
CA ASP A 128 -14.73 -20.69 -5.18
C ASP A 128 -15.40 -19.61 -4.30
N GLY A 129 -15.05 -18.34 -4.59
CA GLY A 129 -15.61 -17.17 -3.91
C GLY A 129 -14.95 -16.85 -2.57
N ARG A 130 -13.80 -17.44 -2.24
CA ARG A 130 -13.04 -17.14 -1.01
C ARG A 130 -12.10 -15.94 -1.12
N ALA A 131 -11.88 -15.46 -2.35
CA ALA A 131 -11.25 -14.18 -2.62
C ALA A 131 -11.87 -13.53 -3.86
N VAL A 132 -11.72 -12.21 -3.96
CA VAL A 132 -12.10 -11.43 -5.14
C VAL A 132 -10.94 -10.52 -5.50
N THR A 133 -10.45 -10.64 -6.73
CA THR A 133 -9.44 -9.76 -7.30
C THR A 133 -10.11 -8.65 -8.08
N VAL A 134 -9.75 -7.40 -7.80
CA VAL A 134 -10.17 -6.21 -8.52
C VAL A 134 -8.94 -5.56 -9.14
N THR A 135 -8.87 -5.59 -10.47
CA THR A 135 -7.78 -4.97 -11.24
C THR A 135 -8.23 -3.62 -11.77
N VAL A 136 -7.46 -2.59 -11.45
CA VAL A 136 -7.62 -1.21 -11.93
C VAL A 136 -6.48 -0.92 -12.90
N GLU A 137 -6.80 -0.64 -14.16
CA GLU A 137 -5.86 -0.28 -15.21
C GLU A 137 -6.07 1.18 -15.61
N GLY A 138 -4.98 1.88 -15.89
CA GLY A 138 -5.05 3.29 -16.25
C GLY A 138 -3.71 3.89 -16.62
N THR A 139 -3.66 5.22 -16.58
CA THR A 139 -2.48 5.97 -16.97
C THR A 139 -2.22 7.19 -16.09
N LEU A 140 -0.95 7.56 -15.98
CA LEU A 140 -0.49 8.73 -15.24
C LEU A 140 -0.20 9.89 -16.22
N PRO A 141 -0.58 11.13 -15.88
CA PRO A 141 -0.38 12.31 -16.71
C PRO A 141 1.05 12.86 -16.59
N THR A 142 2.04 11.98 -16.76
CA THR A 142 3.45 12.35 -16.74
C THR A 142 3.90 12.92 -18.09
N SER A 143 5.03 13.63 -18.14
CA SER A 143 5.55 14.26 -19.37
C SER A 143 5.61 13.29 -20.56
N THR A 144 5.94 12.04 -20.29
CA THR A 144 5.62 10.91 -21.15
C THR A 144 4.54 10.09 -20.45
N LYS A 145 3.41 9.81 -21.10
CA LYS A 145 2.29 9.06 -20.51
C LYS A 145 2.79 7.72 -19.96
N SER A 146 2.58 7.46 -18.68
CA SER A 146 2.99 6.19 -18.04
C SER A 146 1.78 5.29 -17.83
N ALA A 147 1.93 4.00 -18.11
CA ALA A 147 0.94 3.00 -17.73
C ALA A 147 0.93 2.82 -16.21
N TYR A 148 -0.23 2.50 -15.65
CA TYR A 148 -0.42 2.27 -14.23
C TYR A 148 -1.46 1.15 -14.02
N SER A 149 -1.20 0.30 -13.02
CA SER A 149 -2.11 -0.74 -12.59
C SER A 149 -2.08 -0.87 -11.07
N THR A 150 -3.21 -1.18 -10.46
CA THR A 150 -3.30 -1.64 -9.07
C THR A 150 -4.26 -2.79 -8.97
N VAL A 151 -3.88 -3.82 -8.22
CA VAL A 151 -4.66 -5.03 -8.02
C VAL A 151 -4.98 -5.17 -6.54
N TYR A 152 -6.28 -5.13 -6.21
CA TYR A 152 -6.77 -5.45 -4.87
C TYR A 152 -7.23 -6.90 -4.84
N THR A 153 -6.66 -7.74 -3.98
CA THR A 153 -7.21 -9.07 -3.70
C THR A 153 -7.78 -9.08 -2.30
N VAL A 154 -9.11 -9.10 -2.21
CA VAL A 154 -9.85 -9.18 -0.94
C VAL A 154 -10.07 -10.65 -0.61
N PHE A 155 -9.61 -11.10 0.55
CA PHE A 155 -9.77 -12.46 1.04
C PHE A 155 -10.88 -12.54 2.10
N GLY A 156 -11.52 -13.70 2.23
CA GLY A 156 -12.62 -13.91 3.18
C GLY A 156 -12.25 -13.78 4.66
N ASN A 157 -10.96 -13.82 5.00
CA ASN A 157 -10.46 -13.55 6.34
C ASN A 157 -10.30 -12.04 6.64
N GLY A 158 -10.62 -11.16 5.68
CA GLY A 158 -10.50 -9.71 5.81
C GLY A 158 -9.15 -9.13 5.38
N GLU A 159 -8.20 -9.97 4.95
CA GLU A 159 -6.96 -9.48 4.34
C GLU A 159 -7.25 -8.84 2.98
N ILE A 160 -6.59 -7.71 2.70
CA ILE A 160 -6.59 -7.08 1.38
C ILE A 160 -5.14 -6.95 0.94
N LYS A 161 -4.75 -7.76 -0.05
CA LYS A 161 -3.46 -7.64 -0.71
C LYS A 161 -3.56 -6.57 -1.80
N VAL A 162 -2.56 -5.70 -1.87
CA VAL A 162 -2.45 -4.64 -2.89
C VAL A 162 -1.15 -4.83 -3.64
N ASP A 163 -1.22 -4.93 -4.97
CA ASP A 163 -0.09 -5.02 -5.89
C ASP A 163 -0.12 -3.89 -6.93
#